data_AF-A0A7S3J390-F1
#
_entry.id   AF-A0A7S3J390-F1
#
_cell.length_a   1.000
_cell.length_b   1.000
_cell.length_c   1.000
_cell.angle_alpha   90.00
_cell.angle_beta   90.00
_cell.angle_gamma   90.00
#
_symmetry.space_group_name_H-M   'P 1'
#
loop_
_entity.id
_entity.type
_entity.pdbx_description
1 polymer ?
#
loop_
_entity_poly.entity_id
_entity_poly.type
_entity_poly.pdbx_seq_one_letter_code
_entity_poly.pdbx_strand_id
1 'polypeptide(L)'
;MTRVYHILTSFGFTNVSILDGGLLKYTEDGFPVTPGIDYSGPKSKIRRLHDPHSYLTKMNEIVEFALGKKSKMQLFDFRDENSFNGHDPNPFPGCRQGHVPGAINISA
;
A
#
# COMPACT_ATOMS: atom_id res chain seq x y z
N MET A 1 -2.10 8.28 -3.20
CA MET A 1 -0.94 7.37 -3.20
C MET A 1 -0.29 7.34 -1.82
N THR A 2 -0.62 6.36 -0.98
CA THR A 2 -0.14 6.23 0.42
C THR A 2 1.01 5.24 0.57
N ARG A 3 1.37 4.49 -0.49
CA ARG A 3 2.33 3.38 -0.41
C ARG A 3 3.73 3.82 0.02
N VAL A 4 4.27 4.91 -0.55
CA VAL A 4 5.60 5.41 -0.21
C VAL A 4 5.67 5.85 1.26
N TYR A 5 4.60 6.46 1.78
CA TYR A 5 4.48 6.80 3.20
C TYR A 5 4.61 5.54 4.08
N HIS A 6 3.87 4.47 3.78
CA HIS A 6 3.97 3.21 4.52
C HIS A 6 5.35 2.56 4.41
N ILE A 7 6.00 2.64 3.24
CA ILE A 7 7.36 2.10 3.06
C ILE A 7 8.34 2.88 3.94
N LEU A 8 8.36 4.21 3.86
CA LEU A 8 9.26 5.03 4.67
C LEU A 8 9.01 4.84 6.18
N THR A 9 7.76 4.88 6.62
CA THR A 9 7.42 4.69 8.03
C THR A 9 7.77 3.29 8.55
N SER A 10 7.55 2.23 7.74
CA SER A 10 7.95 0.86 8.13
C SER A 10 9.47 0.67 8.25
N PHE A 11 10.26 1.47 7.52
CA PHE A 11 11.72 1.53 7.68
C PHE A 11 12.20 2.46 8.80
N GLY A 12 11.29 3.05 9.58
CA GLY A 12 11.60 3.84 10.77
C GLY A 12 11.70 5.35 10.55
N PHE A 13 11.34 5.86 9.38
CA PHE A 13 11.27 7.31 9.15
C PHE A 13 10.03 7.88 9.83
N THR A 14 10.23 8.84 10.74
CA THR A 14 9.15 9.43 11.54
C THR A 14 8.65 10.77 11.02
N ASN A 15 9.50 11.51 10.29
CA ASN A 15 9.12 12.79 9.68
C ASN A 15 8.74 12.59 8.22
N VAL A 16 7.57 12.01 8.00
CA VAL A 16 7.01 11.73 6.67
C VAL A 16 5.58 12.24 6.65
N SER A 17 5.19 12.91 5.58
CA SER A 17 3.84 13.43 5.40
C SER A 17 3.33 13.13 4.00
N ILE A 18 2.01 13.12 3.86
CA ILE A 18 1.32 13.00 2.58
C ILE A 18 0.84 14.39 2.19
N LEU A 19 1.08 14.79 0.95
CA LEU A 19 0.48 15.99 0.38
C LEU A 19 -0.99 15.70 0.09
N ASP A 20 -1.88 16.25 0.92
CA ASP A 20 -3.33 16.04 0.78
C ASP A 20 -3.85 16.61 -0.54
N GLY A 21 -4.68 15.85 -1.25
CA GLY A 21 -5.11 16.13 -2.63
C GLY A 21 -4.02 15.98 -3.71
N GLY A 22 -2.77 15.70 -3.32
CA GLY A 22 -1.66 15.44 -4.23
C GLY A 22 -1.25 16.63 -5.11
N LEU A 23 -0.49 16.34 -6.17
CA LEU A 23 0.02 17.37 -7.08
C LEU A 23 -1.12 18.14 -7.79
N LEU A 24 -2.22 17.46 -8.12
CA LEU A 24 -3.37 18.06 -8.80
C LEU A 24 -3.93 19.22 -7.98
N LYS A 25 -4.34 18.95 -6.73
CA LYS A 25 -4.85 19.99 -5.83
C LYS A 25 -3.82 21.09 -5.59
N TYR A 26 -2.56 20.73 -5.38
CA TYR A 26 -1.48 21.70 -5.17
C TYR A 26 -1.35 22.67 -6.35
N THR A 27 -1.47 22.19 -7.59
CA THR A 27 -1.47 23.06 -8.78
C THR A 27 -2.74 23.88 -8.92
N GLU A 28 -3.92 23.32 -8.62
CA GLU A 28 -5.20 24.02 -8.67
C GLU A 28 -5.30 25.15 -7.65
N ASP A 29 -4.69 24.97 -6.47
CA ASP A 29 -4.59 25.98 -5.42
C ASP A 29 -3.56 27.09 -5.77
N GLY A 30 -2.91 27.03 -6.95
CA GLY A 30 -2.03 28.07 -7.47
C GLY A 30 -0.60 28.06 -6.92
N PHE A 31 -0.17 26.97 -6.29
CA PHE A 31 1.19 26.88 -5.76
C PHE A 31 2.23 26.63 -6.87
N PRO A 32 3.45 27.17 -6.73
CA PRO A 32 4.48 27.04 -7.76
C PRO A 32 5.00 25.61 -7.87
N VAL A 33 5.24 25.16 -9.10
CA VAL A 33 5.85 23.87 -9.42
C VAL A 33 7.11 24.06 -10.26
N THR A 34 8.02 23.10 -10.16
CA THR A 34 9.23 23.03 -10.98
C THR A 34 9.26 21.71 -11.73
N PRO A 35 9.84 21.67 -12.95
CA PRO A 35 10.10 20.42 -13.64
C PRO A 35 10.91 19.46 -12.76
N GLY A 36 10.61 18.16 -12.83
CA GLY A 36 11.39 17.15 -12.14
C GLY A 36 12.84 17.14 -12.64
N ILE A 37 13.79 17.14 -11.72
CA ILE A 37 15.22 16.99 -12.01
C ILE A 37 15.76 15.77 -11.28
N ASP A 38 16.71 15.08 -11.90
CA ASP A 38 17.42 14.00 -11.23
C ASP A 38 18.28 14.58 -10.09
N TYR A 39 18.14 14.00 -8.90
CA TYR A 39 18.92 14.42 -7.75
C TYR A 39 20.39 13.99 -7.92
N SER A 40 21.29 14.98 -8.03
CA SER A 40 22.74 14.79 -8.15
C SER A 40 23.53 15.18 -6.89
N GLY A 41 22.84 15.49 -5.79
CA GLY A 41 23.45 15.91 -4.53
C GLY A 41 24.11 14.77 -3.74
N PRO A 42 24.71 15.07 -2.58
CA PRO A 42 25.34 14.08 -1.73
C PRO A 42 24.34 13.02 -1.26
N LYS A 43 24.81 11.77 -1.12
CA LYS A 43 24.02 10.67 -0.58
C LYS A 43 23.65 10.92 0.88
N SER A 44 22.54 10.35 1.32
CA SER A 44 22.14 10.39 2.73
C SER A 44 23.18 9.68 3.60
N LYS A 45 23.30 10.11 4.87
CA LYS A 45 24.16 9.46 5.87
C LYS A 45 23.46 8.28 6.57
N ILE A 46 22.32 7.82 6.05
CA ILE A 46 21.54 6.75 6.66
C ILE A 46 22.31 5.44 6.51
N ARG A 47 22.64 4.80 7.63
CA ARG A 47 23.46 3.57 7.67
C ARG A 47 22.66 2.32 7.98
N ARG A 48 21.49 2.46 8.61
CA ARG A 48 20.61 1.36 9.02
C ARG A 48 19.17 1.80 8.91
N LEU A 49 18.31 0.87 8.53
CA LEU A 49 16.85 1.02 8.49
C LEU A 49 16.25 0.06 9.52
N HIS A 50 15.03 0.36 9.99
CA HIS A 50 14.28 -0.59 10.79
C HIS A 50 13.84 -1.77 9.93
N ASP A 51 13.64 -2.92 10.59
CA ASP A 51 13.05 -4.08 9.96
C ASP A 51 11.54 -3.87 9.76
N PRO A 52 11.03 -3.81 8.51
CA PRO A 52 9.62 -3.56 8.25
C PRO A 52 8.75 -4.79 8.54
N HIS A 53 9.29 -5.93 9.01
CA HIS A 53 8.53 -7.16 9.22
C HIS A 53 7.27 -6.99 10.08
N SER A 54 7.26 -6.08 11.05
CA SER A 54 6.07 -5.79 11.88
C SER A 54 4.93 -5.08 11.14
N TYR A 55 5.21 -4.51 9.97
CA TYR A 55 4.25 -3.81 9.11
C TYR A 55 3.71 -4.68 7.96
N LEU A 56 4.18 -5.92 7.84
CA LEU A 56 3.86 -6.82 6.74
C LEU A 56 3.24 -8.12 7.26
N THR A 57 2.07 -8.47 6.73
CA THR A 57 1.46 -9.77 6.98
C THR A 57 2.05 -10.80 6.02
N LYS A 58 2.48 -11.96 6.56
CA LYS A 58 3.05 -13.05 5.77
C LYS A 58 1.96 -13.92 5.13
N MET A 59 2.29 -14.56 4.02
CA MET A 59 1.35 -15.42 3.27
C MET A 59 0.78 -16.57 4.11
N ASN A 60 1.60 -17.21 4.96
CA ASN A 60 1.13 -18.27 5.85
C ASN A 60 0.07 -17.76 6.85
N GLU A 61 0.19 -16.53 7.34
CA GLU A 61 -0.81 -15.93 8.21
C GLU A 61 -2.12 -15.65 7.47
N ILE A 62 -2.05 -15.24 6.20
CA ILE A 62 -3.22 -15.09 5.32
C ILE A 62 -3.91 -16.44 5.08
N VAL A 63 -3.13 -17.52 4.89
CA VAL A 63 -3.68 -18.88 4.74
C VAL A 63 -4.35 -19.34 6.04
N GLU A 64 -3.72 -19.14 7.20
CA GLU A 64 -4.31 -19.46 8.50
C GLU A 64 -5.61 -18.68 8.75
N PHE A 65 -5.65 -17.41 8.37
CA PHE A 65 -6.85 -16.59 8.39
C PHE A 65 -7.96 -17.18 7.52
N ALA A 66 -7.67 -17.48 6.25
CA ALA A 66 -8.65 -18.04 5.31
C ALA A 66 -9.19 -19.42 5.77
N LEU A 67 -8.40 -20.17 6.54
CA LEU A 67 -8.79 -21.44 7.16
C LEU A 67 -9.56 -21.27 8.49
N GLY A 68 -9.88 -20.04 8.90
CA GLY A 68 -10.60 -19.75 10.14
C GLY A 68 -9.77 -19.90 11.42
N LYS A 69 -8.44 -20.04 11.32
CA LYS A 69 -7.54 -20.23 12.48
C LYS A 69 -7.15 -18.92 13.17
N LYS A 70 -7.53 -17.77 12.62
CA LYS A 70 -7.22 -16.42 13.13
C LYS A 70 -8.49 -15.60 13.38
N SER A 71 -9.33 -16.04 14.32
CA SER A 71 -10.65 -15.44 14.59
C SER A 71 -10.65 -13.96 15.03
N LYS A 72 -9.50 -13.43 15.47
CA LYS A 72 -9.34 -12.02 15.86
C LYS A 72 -8.78 -11.13 14.75
N MET A 73 -8.34 -11.71 13.64
CA MET A 73 -7.78 -10.96 12.51
C MET A 73 -8.90 -10.53 11.57
N GLN A 74 -8.80 -9.31 11.05
CA GLN A 74 -9.63 -8.83 9.95
C GLN A 74 -8.73 -8.55 8.76
N LEU A 75 -9.16 -8.99 7.57
CA LEU A 75 -8.46 -8.73 6.33
C LEU A 75 -9.31 -7.82 5.47
N PHE A 76 -8.78 -6.65 5.15
CA PHE A 76 -9.45 -5.68 4.30
C PHE A 76 -8.83 -5.69 2.90
N ASP A 77 -9.68 -5.82 1.88
CA ASP A 77 -9.30 -5.74 0.47
C ASP A 77 -9.81 -4.43 -0.12
N PHE A 78 -8.87 -3.57 -0.55
CA PHE A 78 -9.13 -2.25 -1.10
C PHE A 78 -9.27 -2.24 -2.63
N ARG A 79 -9.25 -3.41 -3.28
CA ARG A 79 -9.56 -3.50 -4.72
C ARG A 79 -11.01 -3.10 -4.98
N ASP A 80 -11.30 -2.75 -6.22
CA ASP A 80 -12.67 -2.47 -6.65
C ASP A 80 -13.58 -3.71 -6.48
N GLU A 81 -14.88 -3.46 -6.44
CA GLU A 81 -15.88 -4.49 -6.17
C GLU A 81 -15.91 -5.59 -7.22
N ASN A 82 -15.67 -5.28 -8.50
CA ASN A 82 -15.67 -6.27 -9.57
C ASN A 82 -14.46 -7.21 -9.46
N SER A 83 -13.28 -6.68 -9.17
CA SER A 83 -12.08 -7.46 -8.87
C SER A 83 -12.27 -8.34 -7.63
N PHE A 84 -12.90 -7.81 -6.57
CA PHE A 84 -13.15 -8.52 -5.32
C PHE A 84 -14.15 -9.67 -5.51
N ASN A 85 -15.23 -9.44 -6.26
CA ASN A 85 -16.26 -10.45 -6.56
C ASN A 85 -15.86 -11.39 -7.71
N GLY A 86 -14.77 -11.09 -8.40
CA GLY A 86 -14.22 -11.93 -9.46
C GLY A 86 -14.91 -11.79 -10.82
N HIS A 87 -15.60 -10.67 -11.06
CA HIS A 87 -16.17 -10.34 -12.37
C HIS A 87 -15.09 -9.94 -13.37
N ASP A 88 -14.05 -9.25 -12.90
CA ASP A 88 -12.95 -8.82 -13.74
C ASP A 88 -11.90 -9.93 -13.92
N PRO A 89 -11.31 -10.07 -15.13
CA PRO A 89 -10.21 -11.00 -15.35
C PRO A 89 -9.03 -10.61 -14.47
N ASN A 90 -8.39 -11.61 -13.86
CA ASN A 90 -7.16 -11.33 -13.13
C ASN A 90 -6.08 -10.89 -14.14
N PRO A 91 -5.38 -9.76 -13.92
CA PRO A 91 -4.33 -9.30 -14.82
C PRO A 91 -3.16 -10.28 -14.94
N PHE A 92 -3.02 -11.21 -13.99
CA PHE A 92 -2.01 -12.26 -14.00
C PHE A 92 -2.60 -13.60 -14.49
N PRO A 93 -2.14 -14.14 -15.63
CA PRO A 93 -2.61 -15.42 -16.14
C PRO A 93 -2.46 -16.55 -15.11
N GLY A 94 -3.48 -17.39 -14.99
CA GLY A 94 -3.50 -18.55 -14.09
C GLY A 94 -3.85 -18.25 -12.63
N CYS A 95 -4.04 -16.99 -12.26
CA CYS A 95 -4.53 -16.63 -10.94
C CYS A 95 -6.07 -16.75 -10.85
N ARG A 96 -6.56 -17.25 -9.70
CA ARG A 96 -8.00 -17.31 -9.42
C ARG A 96 -8.57 -15.89 -9.32
N GLN A 97 -9.78 -15.70 -9.85
CA GLN A 97 -10.57 -14.49 -9.65
C GLN A 97 -11.18 -14.45 -8.23
N GLY A 98 -11.60 -13.27 -7.80
CA GLY A 98 -12.22 -13.06 -6.49
C GLY A 98 -11.23 -12.63 -5.41
N HIS A 99 -11.49 -13.03 -4.16
CA HIS A 99 -10.77 -12.56 -2.97
C HIS A 99 -10.42 -13.71 -2.00
N VAL A 100 -9.65 -13.38 -0.97
CA VAL A 100 -9.31 -14.31 0.11
C VAL A 100 -10.55 -14.57 0.97
N PRO A 101 -10.96 -15.83 1.22
CA PRO A 101 -12.13 -16.14 2.03
C PRO A 101 -12.14 -15.41 3.38
N GLY A 102 -13.26 -14.78 3.71
CA GLY A 102 -13.45 -14.01 4.94
C GLY A 102 -12.91 -12.58 4.90
N ALA A 103 -12.24 -12.16 3.83
CA ALA A 103 -11.85 -10.76 3.65
C ALA A 103 -13.07 -9.85 3.47
N ILE A 104 -12.92 -8.59 3.86
CA ILE A 104 -13.95 -7.56 3.77
C ILE A 104 -13.52 -6.58 2.69
N ASN A 105 -14.37 -6.33 1.69
CA ASN A 105 -14.10 -5.29 0.70
C ASN A 105 -14.38 -3.91 1.29
N ILE A 106 -13.40 -3.02 1.17
CA ILE A 106 -13.53 -1.60 1.47
C ILE A 106 -12.96 -0.82 0.29
N SER A 107 -13.69 -0.84 -0.82
CA SER A 107 -13.41 0.04 -1.95
C SER A 107 -13.60 1.51 -1.53
N ALA A 108 -12.74 2.38 -2.08
CA ALA A 108 -12.86 3.82 -1.93
C ALA A 108 -13.78 4.40 -3.00
#